data_AF-A0A510L4L8-F1
#
_entry.id   AF-A0A510L4L8-F1
#
_cell.length_a   1.000
_cell.length_b   1.000
_cell.length_c   1.000
_cell.angle_alpha   90.00
_cell.angle_beta   90.00
_cell.angle_gamma   90.00
#
_symmetry.space_group_name_H-M   'P 1'
#
loop_
_entity.id
_entity.type
_entity.pdbx_description
1 polymer ?
#
loop_
_entity_poly.entity_id
_entity_poly.type
_entity_poly.pdbx_seq_one_letter_code
_entity_poly.pdbx_strand_id
1 'polypeptide(L)'
;MKVIVYFLLLQVVIFSEAKKLREITYYEYYPVITEKIETGMEIQIIKGYCVIFENKCSNFLYVPKYKIGGGLDINAIKKINIDLLNFKTTLFSNVLFDNNYPYFDNEKQMILKNKNIRQKILNLRKKLLDFDKLNEIKKNEILLAEDEWIELDELPKVFSTYIVIKLPELSLPYILNYNSVKTNNKSDFDDNLYELNKQIIELVNLLEIQ
;
A
#
# COMPACT_ATOMS: atom_id res chain seq x y z
N MET A 1 -9.90 39.11 -14.53
CA MET A 1 -9.35 39.16 -13.16
C MET A 1 -9.62 37.89 -12.34
N LYS A 2 -10.86 37.36 -12.29
CA LYS A 2 -11.19 36.11 -11.56
C LYS A 2 -10.38 34.87 -11.97
N VAL A 3 -10.11 34.69 -13.28
CA VAL A 3 -9.34 33.54 -13.81
C VAL A 3 -7.86 33.61 -13.44
N ILE A 4 -7.26 34.81 -13.48
CA ILE A 4 -5.84 35.03 -13.16
C ILE A 4 -5.58 34.79 -11.67
N VAL A 5 -6.50 35.19 -10.79
CA VAL A 5 -6.42 34.93 -9.34
C VAL A 5 -6.49 33.43 -9.05
N TYR A 6 -7.37 32.69 -9.74
CA TYR A 6 -7.44 31.24 -9.61
C TYR A 6 -6.15 30.54 -10.06
N PHE A 7 -5.56 31.00 -11.17
CA PHE A 7 -4.31 30.44 -11.69
C PHE A 7 -3.11 30.71 -10.76
N LEU A 8 -3.03 31.92 -10.18
CA LEU A 8 -2.01 32.27 -9.18
C LEU A 8 -2.17 31.47 -7.88
N LEU A 9 -3.40 31.31 -7.39
CA LEU A 9 -3.67 30.47 -6.21
C LEU A 9 -3.34 29.00 -6.48
N LEU A 10 -3.66 28.49 -7.67
CA LEU A 10 -3.35 27.13 -8.08
C LEU A 10 -1.83 26.88 -8.10
N GLN A 11 -1.06 27.80 -8.69
CA GLN A 11 0.40 27.74 -8.68
C GLN A 11 0.95 27.73 -7.24
N VAL A 12 0.47 28.63 -6.36
CA VAL A 12 0.93 28.68 -4.97
C VAL A 12 0.64 27.37 -4.21
N VAL A 13 -0.53 26.75 -4.42
CA VAL A 13 -0.88 25.48 -3.78
C VAL A 13 0.04 24.35 -4.26
N ILE A 14 0.19 24.19 -5.58
CA ILE A 14 1.02 23.14 -6.21
C ILE A 14 2.49 23.30 -5.81
N PHE A 15 3.05 24.52 -5.87
CA PHE A 15 4.43 24.77 -5.47
C PHE A 15 4.63 24.59 -3.95
N SER A 16 3.63 24.86 -3.11
CA SER A 16 3.76 24.64 -1.66
C SER A 16 3.80 23.16 -1.28
N GLU A 17 3.03 22.31 -1.96
CA GLU A 17 3.04 20.86 -1.73
C GLU A 17 4.38 20.25 -2.17
N ALA A 18 4.86 20.63 -3.36
CA ALA A 18 6.18 20.23 -3.86
C ALA A 18 7.34 20.74 -2.98
N LYS A 19 7.19 21.90 -2.34
CA LYS A 19 8.20 22.43 -1.41
C LYS A 19 8.19 21.71 -0.06
N LYS A 20 7.01 21.43 0.51
CA LYS A 20 6.85 20.61 1.73
C LYS A 20 7.44 19.21 1.55
N LEU A 21 7.32 18.65 0.36
CA LEU A 21 7.93 17.38 -0.04
C LEU A 21 9.45 17.36 0.09
N ARG A 22 10.13 18.46 -0.26
CA ARG A 22 11.60 18.58 -0.15
C ARG A 22 12.09 18.74 1.29
N GLU A 23 11.22 19.18 2.20
CA GLU A 23 11.56 19.42 3.61
C GLU A 23 11.36 18.16 4.47
N ILE A 24 10.56 17.20 3.99
CA ILE A 24 10.31 15.93 4.69
C ILE A 24 11.31 14.89 4.20
N THR A 25 12.05 14.27 5.11
CA THR A 25 12.83 13.07 4.79
C THR A 25 11.91 11.86 4.79
N TYR A 26 12.22 10.86 3.97
CA TYR A 26 11.45 9.62 3.85
C TYR A 26 12.32 8.38 4.08
N TYR A 27 11.75 7.34 4.66
CA TYR A 27 12.30 6.00 4.69
C TYR A 27 11.94 5.27 3.40
N GLU A 28 12.95 4.69 2.75
CA GLU A 28 12.74 3.73 1.67
C GLU A 28 12.15 2.46 2.24
N TYR A 29 10.87 2.25 1.99
CA TYR A 29 10.13 1.14 2.58
C TYR A 29 10.00 -0.05 1.62
N TYR A 30 10.31 0.16 0.34
CA TYR A 30 10.35 -0.88 -0.70
C TYR A 30 11.10 -2.17 -0.28
N PRO A 31 12.33 -2.13 0.27
CA PRO A 31 13.05 -3.35 0.64
C PRO A 31 12.30 -4.18 1.69
N VAL A 32 11.58 -3.51 2.60
CA VAL A 32 10.80 -4.16 3.65
C VAL A 32 9.57 -4.84 3.07
N ILE A 33 8.89 -4.22 2.09
CA ILE A 33 7.66 -4.80 1.53
C ILE A 33 7.92 -5.89 0.49
N THR A 34 9.10 -5.92 -0.12
CA THR A 34 9.50 -7.00 -1.04
C THR A 34 10.08 -8.22 -0.34
N GLU A 35 10.45 -8.11 0.94
CA GLU A 35 10.81 -9.26 1.75
C GLU A 35 9.64 -10.25 1.84
N LYS A 36 9.90 -11.49 1.41
CA LYS A 36 8.92 -12.58 1.45
C LYS A 36 8.68 -13.03 2.88
N ILE A 37 7.42 -13.22 3.21
CA ILE A 37 7.03 -13.88 4.46
C ILE A 37 7.09 -15.40 4.31
N GLU A 38 7.47 -16.10 5.37
CA GLU A 38 7.59 -17.56 5.35
C GLU A 38 6.23 -18.27 5.41
N THR A 39 5.30 -17.73 6.21
CA THR A 39 4.00 -18.36 6.47
C THR A 39 2.87 -17.35 6.63
N GLY A 40 1.64 -17.82 6.45
CA GLY A 40 0.43 -17.04 6.75
C GLY A 40 0.13 -15.94 5.73
N MET A 41 -0.44 -14.85 6.22
CA MET A 41 -0.74 -13.63 5.47
C MET A 41 -0.32 -12.42 6.29
N GLU A 42 0.37 -11.48 5.67
CA GLU A 42 0.71 -10.19 6.27
C GLU A 42 -0.04 -9.08 5.53
N ILE A 43 -0.68 -8.18 6.29
CA ILE A 43 -1.36 -7.00 5.78
C ILE A 43 -0.72 -5.79 6.45
N GLN A 44 -0.20 -4.86 5.66
CA GLN A 44 0.31 -3.59 6.15
C GLN A 44 -0.54 -2.42 5.64
N ILE A 45 -0.81 -1.46 6.52
CA ILE A 45 -1.50 -0.21 6.19
C ILE A 45 -0.48 0.90 6.38
N ILE A 46 -0.08 1.53 5.28
CA ILE A 46 1.09 2.40 5.21
C ILE A 46 0.65 3.78 4.73
N LYS A 47 0.93 4.82 5.50
CA LYS A 47 0.79 6.20 5.07
C LYS A 47 2.11 6.68 4.50
N GLY A 48 2.10 7.16 3.26
CA GLY A 48 3.31 7.57 2.57
C GLY A 48 3.04 7.97 1.13
N TYR A 49 4.08 7.94 0.31
CA TYR A 49 3.92 8.02 -1.13
C TYR A 49 4.43 6.78 -1.84
N CYS A 50 3.84 6.50 -3.00
CA CYS A 50 4.40 5.54 -3.94
C CYS A 50 4.75 6.26 -5.25
N VAL A 51 5.83 5.81 -5.88
CA VAL A 51 6.11 6.14 -7.28
C VAL A 51 5.10 5.40 -8.16
N ILE A 52 4.52 6.11 -9.12
CA ILE A 52 3.47 5.58 -9.99
C ILE A 52 4.04 5.30 -11.37
N PHE A 53 3.83 4.08 -11.85
CA PHE A 53 4.12 3.64 -13.20
C PHE A 53 2.86 3.01 -13.79
N GLU A 54 2.46 3.38 -15.01
CA GLU A 54 1.22 2.91 -15.64
C GLU A 54 -0.02 2.99 -14.72
N ASN A 55 -0.19 4.12 -14.03
CA ASN A 55 -1.27 4.37 -13.06
C ASN A 55 -1.31 3.42 -11.84
N LYS A 56 -0.25 2.62 -11.61
CA LYS A 56 -0.12 1.70 -10.47
C LYS A 56 1.09 2.05 -9.63
N CYS A 57 1.05 1.67 -8.36
CA CYS A 57 2.20 1.78 -7.48
C CYS A 57 3.30 0.82 -7.96
N SER A 58 4.50 1.32 -8.25
CA SER A 58 5.63 0.55 -8.75
C SER A 58 6.39 -0.19 -7.65
N ASN A 59 5.75 -0.44 -6.49
CA ASN A 59 6.34 -0.94 -5.25
C ASN A 59 7.33 0.00 -4.56
N PHE A 60 7.82 1.06 -5.20
CA PHE A 60 8.69 2.06 -4.58
C PHE A 60 7.89 2.95 -3.60
N LEU A 61 7.68 2.41 -2.40
CA LEU A 61 6.95 3.01 -1.29
C LEU A 61 7.90 3.71 -0.32
N TYR A 62 7.49 4.90 0.10
CA TYR A 62 8.27 5.78 0.95
C TYR A 62 7.41 6.27 2.10
N VAL A 63 7.93 6.11 3.33
CA VAL A 63 7.22 6.44 4.56
C VAL A 63 7.85 7.69 5.17
N PRO A 64 7.08 8.73 5.51
CA PRO A 64 7.65 9.97 6.03
C PRO A 64 8.36 9.70 7.35
N LYS A 65 9.57 10.26 7.51
CA LYS A 65 10.30 10.23 8.79
C LYS A 65 9.69 11.19 9.83
N TYR A 66 8.83 12.12 9.41
CA TYR A 66 8.22 13.18 10.24
C TYR A 66 6.68 13.18 10.18
N LYS A 67 5.97 13.55 11.26
CA LYS A 67 4.54 13.96 11.18
C LYS A 67 4.40 15.27 10.43
N ILE A 68 3.22 15.43 9.86
CA ILE A 68 2.57 16.74 9.71
C ILE A 68 2.53 17.42 11.10
N GLY A 69 3.39 18.43 11.35
CA GLY A 69 3.37 19.23 12.59
C GLY A 69 4.50 19.02 13.60
N GLY A 70 5.63 18.38 13.25
CA GLY A 70 6.87 18.46 14.05
C GLY A 70 7.11 17.39 15.14
N GLY A 71 6.46 16.22 15.08
CA GLY A 71 6.76 15.05 15.94
C GLY A 71 6.68 13.72 15.18
N LEU A 72 7.10 12.57 15.73
CA LEU A 72 7.03 11.25 15.04
C LEU A 72 5.59 10.75 14.87
N ASP A 73 5.20 10.26 13.68
CA ASP A 73 3.85 9.68 13.49
C ASP A 73 3.89 8.21 13.85
N ILE A 74 3.68 7.94 15.14
CA ILE A 74 3.50 6.62 15.74
C ILE A 74 2.51 5.71 14.98
N ASN A 75 1.69 6.26 14.06
CA ASN A 75 0.69 5.53 13.29
C ASN A 75 0.93 5.54 11.76
N ALA A 76 2.15 5.80 11.29
CA ALA A 76 2.47 5.78 9.86
C ALA A 76 2.31 4.38 9.25
N ILE A 77 2.54 3.33 10.04
CA ILE A 77 2.40 1.94 9.62
C ILE A 77 1.65 1.15 10.68
N LYS A 78 0.67 0.36 10.24
CA LYS A 78 0.10 -0.75 11.02
C LYS A 78 0.36 -2.04 10.27
N LYS A 79 0.61 -3.13 11.00
CA LYS A 79 0.82 -4.45 10.43
C LYS A 79 -0.07 -5.48 11.11
N ILE A 80 -0.61 -6.41 10.34
CA ILE A 80 -1.47 -7.50 10.79
C ILE A 80 -0.92 -8.79 10.22
N ASN A 81 -0.50 -9.71 11.07
CA ASN A 81 -0.09 -11.05 10.65
C ASN A 81 -1.19 -12.04 11.00
N ILE A 82 -1.52 -12.92 10.08
CA ILE A 82 -2.59 -13.92 10.22
C ILE A 82 -2.02 -15.30 9.87
N ASP A 83 -2.01 -16.20 10.84
CA ASP A 83 -1.81 -17.62 10.60
C ASP A 83 -3.07 -18.18 9.91
N LEU A 84 -2.92 -18.69 8.69
CA LEU A 84 -4.05 -19.14 7.88
C LEU A 84 -4.59 -20.53 8.26
N LEU A 85 -3.88 -21.29 9.09
CA LEU A 85 -4.30 -22.61 9.57
C LEU A 85 -5.21 -22.48 10.80
N ASN A 86 -4.82 -21.64 11.75
CA ASN A 86 -5.52 -21.51 13.03
C ASN A 86 -6.17 -20.14 13.27
N PHE A 87 -5.95 -19.17 12.36
CA PHE A 87 -6.44 -17.79 12.45
C PHE A 87 -6.00 -17.05 13.72
N LYS A 88 -4.84 -17.43 14.27
CA LYS A 88 -4.10 -16.59 15.22
C LYS A 88 -3.65 -15.34 14.47
N THR A 89 -4.01 -14.18 15.01
CA THR A 89 -3.73 -12.88 14.43
C THR A 89 -2.91 -12.05 15.40
N THR A 90 -1.85 -11.42 14.91
CA THR A 90 -1.07 -10.45 15.67
C THR A 90 -1.22 -9.09 15.01
N LEU A 91 -1.72 -8.12 15.78
CA LEU A 91 -1.76 -6.72 15.41
C LEU A 91 -0.51 -6.03 15.94
N PHE A 92 0.25 -5.43 15.05
CA PHE A 92 1.44 -4.65 15.35
C PHE A 92 1.15 -3.17 15.14
N SER A 93 1.52 -2.35 16.11
CA SER A 93 1.34 -0.90 16.07
C SER A 93 2.56 -0.21 16.68
N ASN A 94 2.59 1.13 16.57
CA ASN A 94 3.67 1.97 17.05
C ASN A 94 5.03 1.60 16.44
N VAL A 95 5.21 2.05 15.19
CA VAL A 95 6.39 1.76 14.38
C VAL A 95 7.53 2.72 14.73
N LEU A 96 8.67 2.14 15.06
CA LEU A 96 9.98 2.79 15.16
C LEU A 96 10.81 2.40 13.94
N PHE A 97 11.83 3.19 13.61
CA PHE A 97 12.75 2.87 12.53
C PHE A 97 14.18 2.86 13.04
N ASP A 98 14.90 1.80 12.73
CA ASP A 98 16.35 1.68 12.92
C ASP A 98 16.98 1.37 11.56
N ASN A 99 17.91 2.21 11.10
CA ASN A 99 18.57 2.07 9.79
C ASN A 99 17.61 1.77 8.62
N ASN A 100 16.50 2.51 8.54
CA ASN A 100 15.41 2.35 7.55
C ASN A 100 14.57 1.07 7.68
N TYR A 101 14.82 0.19 8.65
CA TYR A 101 13.98 -0.97 8.95
C TYR A 101 12.96 -0.66 10.05
N PRO A 102 11.68 -1.05 9.87
CA PRO A 102 10.66 -0.84 10.89
C PRO A 102 10.77 -1.86 12.03
N TYR A 103 10.63 -1.38 13.25
CA TYR A 103 10.42 -2.16 14.44
C TYR A 103 9.07 -1.80 15.04
N PHE A 104 8.33 -2.80 15.53
CA PHE A 104 7.02 -2.58 16.17
C PHE A 104 7.17 -2.87 17.65
N ASP A 105 6.93 -1.87 18.50
CA ASP A 105 7.10 -2.01 19.94
C ASP A 105 5.82 -2.47 20.67
N ASN A 106 4.70 -2.54 19.95
CA ASN A 106 3.42 -2.95 20.49
C ASN A 106 2.77 -4.05 19.66
N GLU A 107 2.48 -5.17 20.32
CA GLU A 107 1.87 -6.36 19.75
C GLU A 107 0.62 -6.79 20.53
N LYS A 108 -0.50 -6.97 19.83
CA LYS A 108 -1.75 -7.52 20.38
C LYS A 108 -2.09 -8.81 19.64
N GLN A 109 -2.08 -9.93 20.35
CA GLN A 109 -2.48 -11.23 19.79
C GLN A 109 -3.96 -11.51 20.05
N MET A 110 -4.62 -12.09 19.05
CA MET A 110 -6.00 -12.56 19.15
C MET A 110 -6.24 -13.78 18.25
N ILE A 111 -7.37 -14.45 18.44
CA ILE A 111 -7.85 -15.48 17.52
C ILE A 111 -9.10 -14.96 16.85
N LEU A 112 -9.11 -14.85 15.52
CA LEU A 112 -10.30 -14.43 14.78
C LEU A 112 -11.37 -15.50 14.92
N LYS A 113 -12.36 -15.37 15.80
CA LYS A 113 -13.38 -16.42 16.02
C LYS A 113 -14.48 -16.44 14.95
N ASN A 114 -14.69 -15.32 14.26
CA ASN A 114 -15.80 -15.17 13.32
C ASN A 114 -15.55 -15.98 12.03
N LYS A 115 -16.35 -17.03 11.82
CA LYS A 115 -16.26 -17.92 10.64
C LYS A 115 -16.40 -17.18 9.31
N ASN A 116 -17.24 -16.15 9.24
CA ASN A 116 -17.43 -15.39 8.01
C ASN A 116 -16.18 -14.57 7.66
N ILE A 117 -15.50 -13.98 8.65
CA ILE A 117 -14.24 -13.26 8.45
C ILE A 117 -13.13 -14.23 8.01
N ARG A 118 -13.03 -15.39 8.65
CA ARG A 118 -12.10 -16.46 8.24
C ARG A 118 -12.29 -16.84 6.77
N GLN A 119 -13.54 -17.04 6.35
CA GLN A 119 -13.85 -17.39 4.97
C GLN A 119 -13.50 -16.25 3.99
N LYS A 120 -13.73 -14.98 4.37
CA LYS A 120 -13.33 -13.82 3.58
C LYS A 120 -11.81 -13.78 3.38
N ILE A 121 -11.02 -14.03 4.42
CA ILE A 121 -9.55 -14.11 4.33
C ILE A 121 -9.11 -15.21 3.36
N LEU A 122 -9.67 -16.41 3.47
CA LEU A 122 -9.33 -17.52 2.59
C LEU A 122 -9.74 -17.27 1.14
N ASN A 123 -10.91 -16.67 0.91
CA ASN A 123 -11.37 -16.30 -0.43
C ASN A 123 -10.50 -15.21 -1.05
N LEU A 124 -10.10 -14.22 -0.24
CA LEU A 124 -9.20 -13.16 -0.67
C LEU A 124 -7.83 -13.72 -1.09
N ARG A 125 -7.25 -14.64 -0.29
CA ARG A 125 -6.03 -15.34 -0.67
C ARG A 125 -6.14 -15.98 -2.04
N LYS A 126 -7.21 -16.76 -2.30
CA LYS A 126 -7.40 -17.41 -3.61
C LYS A 126 -7.40 -16.39 -4.75
N LYS A 127 -8.18 -15.32 -4.62
CA LYS A 127 -8.26 -14.26 -5.65
C LYS A 127 -6.93 -13.56 -5.89
N LEU A 128 -6.16 -13.29 -4.84
CA LEU A 128 -4.83 -12.70 -4.97
C LEU A 128 -3.88 -13.62 -5.74
N LEU A 129 -3.89 -14.93 -5.46
CA LEU A 129 -3.06 -15.90 -6.17
C LEU A 129 -3.48 -16.07 -7.64
N ASP A 130 -4.77 -16.04 -7.94
CA ASP A 130 -5.25 -16.09 -9.32
C ASP A 130 -4.84 -14.83 -10.09
N PHE A 131 -4.96 -13.65 -9.44
CA PHE A 131 -4.53 -12.37 -10.02
C PHE A 131 -3.02 -12.33 -10.29
N ASP A 132 -2.20 -12.82 -9.36
CA ASP A 132 -0.74 -12.86 -9.49
C ASP A 132 -0.29 -13.68 -10.70
N LYS A 133 -0.84 -14.89 -10.85
CA LYS A 133 -0.59 -15.75 -12.02
C LYS A 133 -0.96 -15.07 -13.34
N LEU A 134 -2.12 -14.39 -13.38
CA LEU A 134 -2.56 -13.68 -14.58
C LEU A 134 -1.62 -12.51 -14.92
N ASN A 135 -1.11 -11.79 -13.91
CA ASN A 135 -0.14 -10.71 -14.13
C ASN A 135 1.21 -11.23 -14.60
N GLU A 136 1.70 -12.35 -14.06
CA GLU A 136 2.95 -12.97 -14.53
C GLU A 136 2.85 -13.35 -16.02
N ILE A 137 1.73 -13.94 -16.44
CA ILE A 137 1.47 -14.26 -17.85
C ILE A 137 1.53 -12.99 -18.71
N LYS A 138 0.80 -11.93 -18.33
CA LYS A 138 0.79 -10.65 -19.07
C LYS A 138 2.18 -9.99 -19.11
N LYS A 139 2.94 -10.02 -18.03
CA LYS A 139 4.29 -9.45 -17.97
C LYS A 139 5.24 -10.19 -18.92
N ASN A 140 5.15 -11.52 -19.00
CA ASN A 140 5.95 -12.30 -19.93
C ASN A 140 5.58 -12.01 -21.39
N GLU A 141 4.31 -11.71 -21.69
CA GLU A 141 3.88 -11.27 -23.03
C GLU A 141 4.42 -9.87 -23.38
N ILE A 142 4.45 -8.93 -22.43
CA ILE A 142 4.92 -7.55 -22.62
C ILE A 142 6.46 -7.46 -22.70
N LEU A 143 7.20 -8.23 -21.89
CA LEU A 143 8.68 -8.24 -21.91
C LEU A 143 9.25 -8.74 -23.25
N LEU A 144 8.45 -9.41 -24.07
CA LEU A 144 8.82 -9.77 -25.44
C LEU A 144 8.71 -8.58 -26.42
N ALA A 145 8.15 -7.45 -25.99
CA ALA A 145 7.68 -6.38 -26.87
C ALA A 145 8.38 -5.02 -26.72
N GLU A 146 8.99 -4.66 -25.59
CA GLU A 146 9.47 -3.26 -25.36
C GLU A 146 10.78 -3.13 -24.55
N ASP A 147 11.61 -2.15 -24.94
CA ASP A 147 12.86 -1.71 -24.31
C ASP A 147 12.89 -0.16 -24.24
N GLU A 148 12.26 0.44 -23.23
CA GLU A 148 12.47 1.85 -22.86
C GLU A 148 12.66 1.99 -21.35
N TRP A 149 13.77 2.65 -20.95
CA TRP A 149 14.13 2.85 -19.55
C TRP A 149 13.74 4.28 -19.13
N ILE A 150 12.74 4.40 -18.25
CA ILE A 150 12.33 5.67 -17.65
C ILE A 150 13.00 5.84 -16.27
N GLU A 151 13.57 7.01 -15.98
CA GLU A 151 14.18 7.29 -14.68
C GLU A 151 13.12 7.38 -13.56
N LEU A 152 13.36 6.73 -12.41
CA LEU A 152 12.41 6.65 -11.29
C LEU A 152 12.02 8.02 -10.73
N ASP A 153 12.91 9.01 -10.80
CA ASP A 153 12.68 10.35 -10.25
C ASP A 153 11.75 11.22 -11.11
N GLU A 154 11.59 10.88 -12.39
CA GLU A 154 10.68 11.55 -13.31
C GLU A 154 9.23 11.04 -13.18
N LEU A 155 9.05 9.88 -12.55
CA LEU A 155 7.75 9.27 -12.36
C LEU A 155 6.91 10.00 -11.29
N PRO A 156 5.57 10.09 -11.46
CA PRO A 156 4.69 10.74 -10.50
C PRO A 156 4.77 10.11 -9.11
N LYS A 157 4.81 10.95 -8.07
CA LYS A 157 4.81 10.54 -6.66
C LYS A 157 3.43 10.85 -6.06
N VAL A 158 2.70 9.82 -5.63
CA VAL A 158 1.32 9.98 -5.11
C VAL A 158 1.30 9.71 -3.63
N PHE A 159 0.79 10.67 -2.84
CA PHE A 159 0.57 10.50 -1.40
C PHE A 159 -0.76 9.81 -1.13
N SER A 160 -0.73 8.78 -0.29
CA SER A 160 -1.94 8.09 0.10
C SER A 160 -1.77 7.25 1.35
N THR A 161 -2.84 6.57 1.71
CA THR A 161 -2.77 5.33 2.50
C THR A 161 -2.71 4.17 1.51
N TYR A 162 -1.72 3.31 1.68
CA TYR A 162 -1.51 2.11 0.89
C TYR A 162 -1.79 0.88 1.74
N ILE A 163 -2.46 -0.11 1.16
CA ILE A 163 -2.56 -1.45 1.73
C ILE A 163 -1.61 -2.35 0.97
N VAL A 164 -0.72 -2.99 1.70
CA VAL A 164 0.21 -4.00 1.18
C VAL A 164 -0.22 -5.35 1.74
N ILE A 165 -0.42 -6.33 0.86
CA ILE A 165 -0.71 -7.72 1.26
C ILE A 165 0.43 -8.60 0.78
N LYS A 166 0.98 -9.38 1.71
CA LYS A 166 1.99 -10.40 1.42
C LYS A 166 1.45 -11.78 1.74
N LEU A 167 1.86 -12.71 0.90
CA LEU A 167 1.66 -14.15 1.02
C LEU A 167 2.96 -14.83 0.59
N PRO A 168 3.34 -15.98 1.18
CA PRO A 168 4.54 -16.71 0.75
C PRO A 168 4.52 -17.06 -0.74
N GLU A 169 3.33 -17.33 -1.28
CA GLU A 169 3.13 -17.81 -2.64
C GLU A 169 3.02 -16.71 -3.70
N LEU A 170 2.90 -15.44 -3.31
CA LEU A 170 2.88 -14.34 -4.27
C LEU A 170 4.28 -14.11 -4.84
N SER A 171 4.33 -13.74 -6.13
CA SER A 171 5.55 -13.32 -6.82
C SER A 171 6.10 -12.02 -6.22
N LEU A 172 5.21 -11.05 -6.02
CA LEU A 172 5.45 -9.74 -5.42
C LEU A 172 4.31 -9.38 -4.46
N PRO A 173 4.54 -8.49 -3.48
CA PRO A 173 3.45 -7.99 -2.63
C PRO A 173 2.34 -7.36 -3.48
N TYR A 174 1.09 -7.59 -3.10
CA TYR A 174 -0.03 -6.88 -3.69
C TYR A 174 -0.16 -5.50 -3.04
N ILE A 175 -0.19 -4.44 -3.84
CA ILE A 175 -0.26 -3.07 -3.34
C ILE A 175 -1.46 -2.33 -3.90
N LEU A 176 -2.24 -1.77 -2.99
CA LEU A 176 -3.46 -1.03 -3.27
C LEU A 176 -3.34 0.37 -2.70
N ASN A 177 -3.69 1.38 -3.50
CA ASN A 177 -3.96 2.73 -3.01
C ASN A 177 -5.38 2.79 -2.41
N TYR A 178 -5.49 2.88 -1.08
CA TYR A 178 -6.77 2.87 -0.37
C TYR A 178 -7.68 4.04 -0.76
N ASN A 179 -7.11 5.22 -0.96
CA ASN A 179 -7.89 6.43 -1.25
C ASN A 179 -8.45 6.42 -2.68
N SER A 180 -7.74 5.83 -3.66
CA SER A 180 -8.21 5.80 -5.06
C SER A 180 -9.47 4.96 -5.25
N VAL A 181 -9.65 3.91 -4.44
CA VAL A 181 -10.88 3.09 -4.45
C VAL A 181 -12.05 3.85 -3.83
N LYS A 182 -11.79 4.64 -2.78
CA LYS A 182 -12.84 5.45 -2.13
C LYS A 182 -13.40 6.55 -3.02
N THR A 183 -12.61 7.07 -3.96
CA THR A 183 -13.04 8.14 -4.86
C THR A 183 -13.84 7.65 -6.08
N ASN A 184 -14.12 6.35 -6.21
CA ASN A 184 -14.97 5.76 -7.26
C ASN A 184 -14.54 6.08 -8.71
N ASN A 185 -13.25 6.35 -8.97
CA ASN A 185 -12.76 6.51 -10.33
C ASN A 185 -12.64 5.13 -11.01
N LYS A 186 -13.76 4.62 -11.52
CA LYS A 186 -13.83 3.35 -12.26
C LYS A 186 -13.00 3.34 -13.55
N SER A 187 -12.70 4.50 -14.13
CA SER A 187 -11.98 4.62 -15.40
C SER A 187 -10.56 4.05 -15.37
N ASP A 188 -9.97 3.91 -14.18
CA ASP A 188 -8.54 3.63 -14.01
C ASP A 188 -8.27 2.15 -13.62
N PHE A 189 -9.31 1.32 -13.51
CA PHE A 189 -9.23 -0.06 -13.05
C PHE A 189 -9.97 -1.04 -13.97
N ASP A 190 -9.39 -2.22 -14.20
CA ASP A 190 -10.12 -3.41 -14.64
C ASP A 190 -11.23 -3.71 -13.61
N ASP A 191 -12.47 -3.97 -14.06
CA ASP A 191 -13.63 -4.23 -13.19
C ASP A 191 -13.35 -5.33 -12.15
N ASN A 192 -12.55 -6.35 -12.52
CA ASN A 192 -12.16 -7.42 -11.61
C ASN A 192 -11.20 -6.93 -10.51
N LEU A 193 -10.31 -6.01 -10.84
CA LEU A 193 -9.36 -5.41 -9.93
C LEU A 193 -10.06 -4.47 -8.94
N TYR A 194 -11.07 -3.74 -9.39
CA TYR A 194 -11.89 -2.88 -8.54
C TYR A 194 -12.63 -3.67 -7.45
N GLU A 195 -13.28 -4.79 -7.82
CA GLU A 195 -14.00 -5.64 -6.86
C GLU A 195 -13.07 -6.33 -5.87
N LEU A 196 -11.88 -6.78 -6.31
CA LEU A 196 -10.84 -7.30 -5.42
C LEU A 196 -10.42 -6.22 -4.39
N ASN A 197 -10.12 -5.02 -4.87
CA ASN A 197 -9.72 -3.89 -4.03
C ASN A 197 -10.77 -3.52 -2.99
N LYS A 198 -12.05 -3.52 -3.36
CA LYS A 198 -13.16 -3.27 -2.44
C LYS A 198 -13.23 -4.31 -1.33
N GLN A 199 -13.05 -5.58 -1.66
CA GLN A 199 -13.06 -6.69 -0.69
C GLN A 199 -11.88 -6.59 0.29
N ILE A 200 -10.71 -6.16 -0.21
CA ILE A 200 -9.54 -5.88 0.64
C ILE A 200 -9.86 -4.79 1.65
N ILE A 201 -10.40 -3.66 1.19
CA ILE A 201 -10.75 -2.53 2.06
C ILE A 201 -11.76 -2.94 3.13
N GLU A 202 -12.79 -3.69 2.74
CA GLU A 202 -13.80 -4.21 3.67
C GLU A 202 -13.16 -5.09 4.75
N LEU A 203 -12.29 -6.02 4.35
CA LEU A 203 -11.60 -6.91 5.29
C LEU A 203 -10.69 -6.11 6.25
N VAL A 204 -9.90 -5.18 5.73
CA VAL A 204 -8.98 -4.37 6.53
C VAL A 204 -9.75 -3.56 7.58
N ASN A 205 -10.84 -2.89 7.18
CA ASN A 205 -11.69 -2.15 8.11
C ASN A 205 -12.27 -3.06 9.21
N LEU A 206 -12.64 -4.31 8.89
CA LEU A 206 -13.14 -5.29 9.87
C LEU A 206 -12.07 -5.75 10.85
N LEU A 207 -10.81 -5.83 10.41
CA LEU A 207 -9.68 -6.27 11.24
C LEU A 207 -9.17 -5.15 12.16
N GLU A 208 -9.29 -3.89 11.76
CA GLU A 208 -8.90 -2.75 12.61
C GLU A 208 -9.84 -2.49 13.80
N ILE A 209 -11.07 -3.01 13.78
CA ILE A 209 -12.10 -2.77 14.82
C ILE A 209 -12.02 -3.79 15.98
N GLN A 210 -11.22 -4.87 15.88
CA GLN A 210 -11.15 -5.97 16.87
C GLN A 210 -10.05 -5.82 17.93
#